data_AF-A0A920VYS0-F1
#
_entry.id   AF-A0A920VYS0-F1
#
_cell.length_a   1.000
_cell.length_b   1.000
_cell.length_c   1.000
_cell.angle_alpha   90.00
_cell.angle_beta   90.00
_cell.angle_gamma   90.00
#
_symmetry.space_group_name_H-M   'P 1'
#
loop_
_entity.id
_entity.type
_entity.pdbx_description
1 polymer ?
#
loop_
_entity_poly.entity_id
_entity_poly.type
_entity_poly.pdbx_seq_one_letter_code
_entity_poly.pdbx_strand_id
1 'polypeptide(L)'
;MRRRLPEKIKMYTGDDFNYPELILGDKEGFSHALLGIFDAIAGLPAAAATALGKEDKQTYNDLLDPTVPLSRHIFKAPTRFYKTGVVFLAYLNGFQKNFTMLGGQESHVQHFTLLN
;
A
#
# COMPACT_ATOMS: atom_id res chain seq x y z
N MET A 1 8.23 17.97 -0.34
CA MET A 1 9.43 17.51 0.43
C MET A 1 10.51 16.90 -0.46
N ARG A 2 10.23 15.89 -1.30
CA ARG A 2 11.26 15.18 -2.11
C ARG A 2 12.23 16.08 -2.89
N ARG A 3 11.75 17.18 -3.48
CA ARG A 3 12.56 18.15 -4.25
C ARG A 3 13.56 18.97 -3.43
N ARG A 4 13.49 18.90 -2.10
CA ARG A 4 14.37 19.62 -1.17
C ARG A 4 15.44 18.71 -0.56
N LEU A 5 15.43 17.42 -0.89
CA LEU A 5 16.40 16.47 -0.36
C LEU A 5 17.75 16.65 -1.07
N PRO A 6 18.89 16.51 -0.36
CA PRO A 6 20.19 16.38 -1.00
C PRO A 6 20.22 15.17 -1.94
N GLU A 7 21.01 15.25 -3.01
CA GLU A 7 21.06 14.25 -4.10
C GLU A 7 21.23 12.80 -3.62
N LYS A 8 22.00 12.59 -2.54
CA LYS A 8 22.29 11.25 -2.00
C LYS A 8 21.19 10.71 -1.06
N ILE A 9 20.17 11.49 -0.75
CA ILE A 9 19.10 11.12 0.19
C ILE A 9 17.85 10.71 -0.59
N LYS A 10 17.47 9.45 -0.44
CA LYS A 10 16.25 8.91 -1.04
C LYS A 10 15.02 9.33 -0.23
N MET A 11 13.97 9.78 -0.91
CA MET A 11 12.63 9.86 -0.32
C MET A 11 11.98 8.48 -0.38
N TYR A 12 11.55 7.94 0.76
CA TYR A 12 10.64 6.79 0.82
C TYR A 12 9.24 7.30 1.17
N THR A 13 8.26 7.11 0.28
CA THR A 13 6.86 7.42 0.60
C THR A 13 6.33 6.40 1.61
N GLY A 14 5.68 6.93 2.64
CA GLY A 14 4.82 6.19 3.58
C GLY A 14 3.35 6.59 3.44
N ASP A 15 2.98 7.20 2.31
CA ASP A 15 1.61 7.63 2.01
C ASP A 15 0.86 6.53 1.27
N ASP A 16 0.15 5.68 2.03
CA ASP A 16 -0.69 4.60 1.51
C ASP A 16 -1.95 5.11 0.77
N PHE A 17 -2.26 6.41 0.76
CA PHE A 17 -3.42 6.96 0.04
C PHE A 17 -3.11 7.33 -1.42
N ASN A 18 -1.85 7.63 -1.73
CA ASN A 18 -1.43 8.23 -3.00
C ASN A 18 -0.15 7.58 -3.57
N TYR A 19 0.21 6.39 -3.08
CA TYR A 19 1.49 5.76 -3.39
C TYR A 19 1.78 5.56 -4.88
N PRO A 20 0.84 5.22 -5.79
CA PRO A 20 1.23 4.98 -7.17
C PRO A 20 1.79 6.24 -7.84
N GLU A 21 1.10 7.37 -7.66
CA GLU A 21 1.55 8.67 -8.17
C GLU A 21 2.89 9.10 -7.56
N LEU A 22 3.06 8.88 -6.25
CA LEU A 22 4.29 9.28 -5.55
C LEU A 22 5.51 8.45 -5.96
N ILE A 23 5.30 7.17 -6.28
CA ILE A 23 6.32 6.24 -6.76
C ILE A 23 6.64 6.48 -8.24
N LEU A 24 5.63 6.67 -9.08
CA LEU A 24 5.81 7.01 -10.50
C LEU A 24 6.55 8.34 -10.66
N GLY A 25 6.24 9.30 -9.79
CA GLY A 25 6.87 10.60 -9.77
C GLY A 25 6.33 11.57 -10.80
N ASP A 26 7.00 12.70 -10.91
CA ASP A 26 6.74 13.75 -11.89
C ASP A 26 8.05 14.11 -12.63
N LYS A 27 8.02 15.17 -13.43
CA LYS A 27 9.18 15.65 -14.21
C LYS A 27 10.41 15.99 -13.34
N GLU A 28 10.21 16.27 -12.05
CA GLU A 28 11.26 16.67 -11.12
C GLU A 28 11.80 15.50 -10.29
N GLY A 29 11.09 14.36 -10.26
CA GLY A 29 11.56 13.15 -9.60
C GLY A 29 10.45 12.30 -8.98
N PHE A 30 10.88 11.21 -8.34
CA PHE A 30 10.02 10.17 -7.79
C PHE A 30 10.33 9.89 -6.32
N SER A 31 9.56 8.98 -5.72
CA SER A 31 9.80 8.49 -4.36
C SER A 31 10.02 6.97 -4.40
N HIS A 32 10.96 6.46 -3.62
CA HIS A 32 11.00 5.05 -3.27
C HIS A 32 9.80 4.72 -2.35
N ALA A 33 9.58 3.45 -2.04
CA ALA A 33 8.42 3.02 -1.27
C ALA A 33 8.81 2.29 0.01
N LEU A 34 8.17 2.67 1.12
CA LEU A 34 8.14 1.92 2.38
C LEU A 34 6.73 2.07 2.96
N LEU A 35 5.86 1.13 2.59
CA LEU A 35 4.40 1.27 2.69
C LEU A 35 3.77 0.07 3.38
N GLY A 36 2.71 0.30 4.16
CA GLY A 36 1.97 -0.77 4.81
C GLY A 36 1.07 -1.53 3.83
N ILE A 37 0.50 -0.86 2.81
CA ILE A 37 -0.37 -1.50 1.82
C ILE A 37 0.33 -2.60 1.03
N PHE A 38 1.66 -2.50 0.83
CA PHE A 38 2.44 -3.50 0.09
C PHE A 38 2.38 -4.91 0.70
N ASP A 39 2.12 -5.02 2.00
CA ASP A 39 1.86 -6.31 2.67
C ASP A 39 0.52 -6.91 2.19
N ALA A 40 -0.54 -6.11 2.20
CA ALA A 40 -1.88 -6.53 1.82
C ALA A 40 -2.06 -6.83 0.31
N ILE A 41 -1.24 -6.22 -0.56
CA ILE A 41 -1.29 -6.41 -2.02
C ILE A 41 -0.06 -7.16 -2.56
N ALA A 42 0.51 -8.06 -1.75
CA ALA A 42 1.76 -8.74 -2.04
C ALA A 42 1.85 -9.26 -3.49
N GLY A 43 2.99 -9.04 -4.14
CA GLY A 43 3.26 -9.42 -5.53
C GLY A 43 2.99 -8.31 -6.55
N LEU A 44 1.90 -7.54 -6.40
CA LEU A 44 1.58 -6.43 -7.31
C LEU A 44 2.67 -5.34 -7.32
N PRO A 45 3.22 -4.88 -6.18
CA PRO A 45 4.30 -3.89 -6.17
C PRO A 45 5.56 -4.35 -6.91
N ALA A 46 5.90 -5.64 -6.81
CA ALA A 46 7.08 -6.20 -7.49
C ALA A 46 6.86 -6.28 -9.01
N ALA A 47 5.67 -6.69 -9.45
CA ALA A 47 5.29 -6.70 -10.86
C ALA A 47 5.28 -5.28 -11.44
N ALA A 48 4.69 -4.32 -10.70
CA ALA A 48 4.64 -2.93 -11.09
C ALA A 48 6.04 -2.30 -11.17
N ALA A 49 6.92 -2.56 -10.20
CA ALA A 49 8.31 -2.12 -10.26
C ALA A 49 9.07 -2.71 -11.46
N THR A 50 8.78 -3.96 -11.80
CA THR A 50 9.34 -4.62 -13.01
C THR A 50 8.86 -3.95 -14.29
N ALA A 51 7.57 -3.56 -14.36
CA ALA A 51 7.02 -2.81 -15.49
C ALA A 51 7.69 -1.43 -15.65
N LEU A 52 7.87 -0.69 -14.55
CA LEU A 52 8.60 0.58 -14.57
C LEU A 52 10.04 0.42 -15.04
N GLY A 53 10.74 -0.64 -14.62
CA GLY A 53 12.08 -0.95 -15.11
C GLY A 53 12.17 -1.22 -16.61
N LYS A 54 11.03 -1.45 -17.27
CA LYS A 54 10.87 -1.59 -18.72
C LYS A 54 10.26 -0.37 -19.39
N GLU A 55 10.13 0.76 -18.67
CA GLU A 55 9.45 1.98 -19.10
C GLU A 55 7.95 1.79 -19.43
N ASP A 56 7.34 0.69 -18.96
CA ASP A 56 5.92 0.37 -19.18
C ASP A 56 5.05 0.96 -18.06
N LYS A 57 4.74 2.25 -18.21
CA LYS A 57 3.90 2.99 -17.27
C LYS A 57 2.44 2.54 -17.30
N GLN A 58 1.97 2.00 -18.43
CA GLN A 58 0.59 1.54 -18.55
C GLN A 58 0.37 0.31 -17.67
N THR A 59 1.23 -0.71 -17.80
CA THR A 59 1.16 -1.90 -16.94
C THR A 59 1.36 -1.54 -15.47
N TYR A 60 2.23 -0.58 -15.16
CA TYR A 60 2.38 -0.08 -13.79
C TYR A 60 1.06 0.46 -13.20
N ASN A 61 0.37 1.33 -13.96
CA ASN A 61 -0.90 1.93 -13.54
C ASN A 61 -2.00 0.85 -13.46
N ASP A 62 -2.09 -0.03 -14.46
CA ASP A 62 -3.09 -1.11 -14.49
C ASP A 62 -2.95 -2.07 -13.29
N LEU A 63 -1.74 -2.23 -12.76
CA LEU A 63 -1.49 -3.06 -11.57
C LEU A 63 -1.79 -2.33 -10.24
N LEU A 64 -1.52 -1.02 -10.12
CA LEU A 64 -1.57 -0.32 -8.83
C LEU A 64 -2.72 0.67 -8.66
N ASP A 65 -3.25 1.27 -9.72
CA ASP A 65 -4.38 2.21 -9.60
C ASP A 65 -5.64 1.51 -9.05
N PRO A 66 -5.98 0.27 -9.47
CA PRO A 66 -7.13 -0.44 -8.93
C PRO A 66 -7.00 -0.78 -7.44
N THR A 67 -5.79 -0.78 -6.88
CA THR A 67 -5.56 -1.08 -5.46
C THR A 67 -5.66 0.15 -4.55
N VAL A 68 -5.74 1.36 -5.11
CA VAL A 68 -5.86 2.61 -4.34
C VAL A 68 -7.15 2.66 -3.51
N PRO A 69 -8.35 2.35 -4.03
CA PRO A 69 -9.58 2.37 -3.22
C PRO A 69 -9.50 1.43 -2.00
N LEU A 70 -8.96 0.22 -2.18
CA LEU A 70 -8.72 -0.74 -1.09
C LEU A 70 -7.77 -0.15 -0.05
N SER A 71 -6.64 0.41 -0.50
CA SER A 71 -5.68 1.05 0.40
C SER A 71 -6.32 2.17 1.22
N ARG A 72 -7.03 3.09 0.57
CA ARG A 72 -7.71 4.20 1.26
C ARG A 72 -8.75 3.69 2.27
N HIS A 73 -9.41 2.56 1.98
CA HIS A 73 -10.33 1.94 2.92
C HIS A 73 -9.62 1.37 4.15
N ILE A 74 -8.52 0.64 3.94
CA ILE A 74 -7.72 0.04 5.03
C ILE A 74 -7.15 1.13 5.94
N PHE A 75 -6.70 2.25 5.36
CA PHE A 75 -6.04 3.33 6.10
C PHE A 75 -6.99 4.47 6.51
N LYS A 76 -8.30 4.34 6.28
CA LYS A 76 -9.30 5.35 6.66
C LYS A 76 -9.26 5.66 8.16
N ALA A 77 -9.69 6.86 8.54
CA ALA A 77 -9.76 7.24 9.94
C ALA A 77 -10.72 6.31 10.73
N PRO A 78 -10.37 5.89 11.96
CA PRO A 78 -9.10 6.16 12.66
C PRO A 78 -7.94 5.27 12.19
N THR A 79 -6.94 5.88 11.54
CA THR A 79 -5.88 5.17 10.78
C THR A 79 -5.02 4.23 11.62
N ARG A 80 -4.92 4.42 12.93
CA ARG A 80 -4.12 3.53 13.82
C ARG A 80 -4.53 2.05 13.75
N PHE A 81 -5.75 1.75 13.29
CA PHE A 81 -6.27 0.38 13.16
C PHE A 81 -6.08 -0.23 11.77
N TYR A 82 -5.33 0.40 10.85
CA TYR A 82 -5.10 -0.13 9.50
C TYR A 82 -4.57 -1.58 9.50
N LYS A 83 -3.77 -1.94 10.52
CA LYS A 83 -3.21 -3.29 10.71
C LYS A 83 -4.30 -4.36 10.82
N THR A 84 -5.47 -4.02 11.34
CA THR A 84 -6.62 -4.92 11.39
C THR A 84 -7.07 -5.32 9.99
N GLY A 85 -7.14 -4.36 9.06
CA GLY A 85 -7.46 -4.63 7.65
C GLY A 85 -6.39 -5.45 6.94
N VAL A 86 -5.10 -5.16 7.19
CA VAL A 86 -3.97 -5.91 6.61
C VAL A 86 -4.00 -7.38 7.06
N VAL A 87 -4.11 -7.63 8.37
CA VAL A 87 -4.15 -8.99 8.93
C VAL A 87 -5.42 -9.74 8.49
N PHE A 88 -6.54 -9.03 8.34
CA PHE A 88 -7.77 -9.62 7.81
C PHE A 88 -7.61 -10.10 6.38
N LEU A 89 -6.98 -9.31 5.50
CA LEU A 89 -6.67 -9.75 4.14
C LEU A 89 -5.68 -10.92 4.14
N ALA A 90 -4.70 -10.94 5.04
CA ALA A 90 -3.81 -12.09 5.19
C ALA A 90 -4.57 -13.38 5.57
N TYR A 91 -5.58 -13.26 6.44
CA TYR A 91 -6.49 -14.36 6.79
C TYR A 91 -7.34 -14.81 5.60
N LEU A 92 -7.98 -13.89 4.87
CA LEU A 92 -8.79 -14.23 3.68
C LEU A 92 -7.97 -14.91 2.57
N ASN A 93 -6.71 -14.49 2.39
CA ASN A 93 -5.79 -15.06 1.41
C ASN A 93 -5.10 -16.35 1.89
N GLY A 94 -5.45 -16.85 3.09
CA GLY A 94 -4.93 -18.12 3.60
C GLY A 94 -3.47 -18.08 4.08
N PHE A 95 -2.87 -16.89 4.23
CA PHE A 95 -1.54 -16.74 4.83
C PHE A 95 -1.54 -17.06 6.33
N GLN A 96 -2.72 -17.05 6.97
CA GLN A 96 -2.92 -17.51 8.36
C GLN A 96 -4.27 -18.22 8.53
N LYS A 97 -4.33 -19.18 9.47
CA LYS A 97 -5.52 -20.02 9.70
C LYS A 97 -6.61 -19.37 10.55
N ASN A 98 -6.25 -18.38 11.37
CA ASN A 98 -7.17 -17.72 12.31
C ASN A 98 -7.03 -16.21 12.17
N PHE A 99 -8.10 -15.47 12.45
CA PHE A 99 -8.07 -14.02 12.55
C PHE A 99 -7.96 -13.60 14.02
N THR A 100 -6.73 -13.57 14.54
CA THR A 100 -6.43 -13.19 15.93
C THR A 100 -5.22 -12.26 15.93
N MET A 101 -5.30 -11.14 16.63
CA MET A 101 -4.25 -10.13 16.67
C MET A 101 -3.75 -9.89 18.09
N LEU A 102 -2.50 -9.43 18.19
CA LEU A 102 -1.95 -8.99 19.47
C LEU A 102 -2.81 -7.87 20.06
N GLY A 103 -3.12 -8.00 21.36
CA GLY A 103 -3.96 -7.03 22.08
C GLY A 103 -5.44 -7.04 21.68
N GLY A 104 -5.93 -8.11 21.03
CA GLY A 104 -7.35 -8.24 20.68
C GLY A 104 -7.82 -7.26 19.61
N GLN A 105 -6.90 -6.78 18.76
CA GLN A 105 -7.19 -5.74 17.75
C GLN A 105 -8.16 -6.19 16.65
N GLU A 106 -8.41 -7.50 16.50
CA GLU A 106 -9.40 -8.07 15.59
C GLU A 106 -10.84 -7.62 15.90
N SER A 107 -11.11 -7.21 17.14
CA SER A 107 -12.43 -6.78 17.60
C SER A 107 -12.86 -5.38 17.13
N HIS A 108 -12.00 -4.65 16.40
CA HIS A 108 -12.32 -3.31 15.90
C HIS A 108 -13.14 -3.36 14.60
N VAL A 109 -14.47 -3.42 14.76
CA VAL A 109 -15.45 -3.81 13.72
C VAL A 109 -15.60 -2.85 12.54
N GLN A 110 -15.12 -1.60 12.61
CA GLN A 110 -15.36 -0.59 11.57
C GLN A 110 -14.72 -0.88 10.19
N HIS A 111 -13.88 -1.90 10.07
CA HIS A 111 -13.17 -2.24 8.83
C HIS A 111 -13.77 -3.38 7.99
N PHE A 112 -14.73 -4.17 8.50
CA PHE A 112 -15.10 -5.44 7.84
C PHE A 112 -16.32 -5.37 6.91
N THR A 113 -17.22 -4.40 7.09
CA THR A 113 -18.53 -4.42 6.42
C THR A 113 -18.52 -4.06 4.92
N LEU A 114 -17.38 -3.67 4.34
CA LEU A 114 -17.25 -3.28 2.94
C LEU A 114 -16.17 -4.06 2.16
N LEU A 115 -15.59 -5.12 2.75
CA LEU A 115 -14.62 -6.01 2.10
C LEU A 115 -15.24 -7.34 1.63
N ASN A 116 -16.56 -7.52 1.81
CA ASN A 116 -17.35 -8.65 1.32
C ASN A 116 -18.13 -8.28 0.07
#